data_AF-A0A9E5R1Z4-F1
#
_entry.id   AF-A0A9E5R1Z4-F1
#
_cell.length_a   1.000
_cell.length_b   1.000
_cell.length_c   1.000
_cell.angle_alpha   90.00
_cell.angle_beta   90.00
_cell.angle_gamma   90.00
#
_symmetry.space_group_name_H-M   'P 1'
#
loop_
_entity.id
_entity.type
_entity.pdbx_description
1 polymer ?
#
loop_
_entity_poly.entity_id
_entity_poly.type
_entity_poly.pdbx_seq_one_letter_code
_entity_poly.pdbx_strand_id
1 'polypeptide(L)'
;MHTRLTDEVAEAIIPITLAMVREMGAPHVVEFLPWAYVEYAPGQYNWHHPDRIIRHAEHQGVHLIARMGFVPGWLVPAAGEDHASPPTWSV
;
A
#
# COMPACT_ATOMS: atom_id res chain seq x y z
N MET A 1 -12.16 9.18 -5.22
CA MET A 1 -12.83 8.05 -4.53
C MET A 1 -11.77 7.28 -3.75
N HIS A 2 -12.04 6.79 -2.54
CA HIS A 2 -11.13 5.89 -1.82
C HIS A 2 -11.55 4.44 -2.04
N THR A 3 -10.60 3.57 -2.35
CA THR A 3 -10.83 2.13 -2.60
C THR A 3 -9.86 1.28 -1.75
N ARG A 4 -10.22 0.01 -1.56
CA ARG A 4 -9.34 -1.04 -1.01
C ARG A 4 -9.32 -2.22 -1.97
N LEU A 5 -8.77 -2.03 -3.16
CA LEU A 5 -8.55 -3.11 -4.14
C LEU A 5 -7.46 -4.08 -3.66
N THR A 6 -6.60 -3.65 -2.74
CA THR A 6 -5.48 -4.46 -2.23
C THR A 6 -5.91 -5.66 -1.38
N ASP A 7 -7.09 -5.59 -0.75
CA ASP A 7 -7.70 -6.73 -0.04
C ASP A 7 -8.65 -7.54 -0.95
N GLU A 8 -8.79 -7.16 -2.23
CA GLU A 8 -9.75 -7.77 -3.13
C GLU A 8 -9.24 -9.11 -3.65
N VAL A 9 -9.81 -10.18 -3.10
CA VAL A 9 -9.34 -11.57 -3.26
C VAL A 9 -9.49 -12.09 -4.69
N ALA A 10 -10.40 -11.50 -5.49
CA ALA A 10 -10.69 -11.94 -6.86
C ALA A 10 -10.30 -10.87 -7.89
N GLU A 11 -9.27 -11.17 -8.68
CA GLU A 11 -8.76 -10.32 -9.78
C GLU A 11 -9.87 -9.84 -10.74
N ALA A 12 -10.88 -10.68 -10.97
CA ALA A 12 -11.99 -10.39 -11.86
C ALA A 12 -12.87 -9.20 -11.43
N ILE A 13 -12.81 -8.79 -10.15
CA ILE A 13 -13.65 -7.71 -9.61
C ILE A 13 -12.99 -6.33 -9.77
N ILE A 14 -11.65 -6.27 -9.77
CA ILE A 14 -10.86 -5.05 -9.99
C ILE A 14 -11.33 -4.24 -11.22
N PRO A 15 -11.49 -4.83 -12.42
CA PRO A 15 -11.94 -4.06 -13.59
C PRO A 15 -13.38 -3.55 -13.47
N ILE A 16 -14.26 -4.25 -12.74
CA ILE A 16 -15.66 -3.85 -12.52
C ILE A 16 -15.70 -2.64 -11.59
N THR A 17 -14.97 -2.71 -10.48
CA THR A 17 -14.88 -1.61 -9.50
C THR A 17 -14.32 -0.35 -10.17
N LEU A 18 -13.28 -0.48 -10.99
CA LEU A 18 -12.69 0.66 -11.70
C LEU A 18 -13.63 1.24 -12.77
N ALA A 19 -14.42 0.41 -13.46
CA ALA A 19 -15.42 0.88 -14.42
C ALA A 19 -16.53 1.70 -13.75
N MET A 20 -17.01 1.26 -12.58
CA MET A 20 -18.01 2.01 -11.79
C MET A 20 -17.49 3.37 -11.34
N VAL A 21 -16.23 3.45 -10.91
CA VAL A 21 -15.62 4.73 -10.52
C VAL A 21 -15.53 5.69 -11.71
N ARG A 22 -15.20 5.20 -12.91
CA ARG A 22 -15.21 6.01 -14.12
C ARG A 22 -16.62 6.52 -14.44
N GLU A 23 -17.64 5.66 -14.37
CA GLU A 23 -19.04 6.04 -14.65
C GLU A 23 -19.56 7.12 -13.69
N MET A 24 -19.04 7.15 -12.46
CA MET A 24 -19.32 8.21 -11.48
C MET A 24 -18.60 9.54 -11.78
N GLY A 25 -17.81 9.62 -12.85
CA GLY A 25 -17.09 10.83 -13.25
C GLY A 25 -15.89 11.17 -12.36
N ALA A 26 -15.35 10.21 -11.61
CA ALA A 26 -14.19 10.41 -10.75
C ALA A 26 -12.90 9.99 -11.48
N PRO A 27 -12.08 10.94 -12.00
CA PRO A 27 -10.88 10.61 -12.77
C PRO A 27 -9.73 10.06 -11.92
N HIS A 28 -9.84 10.14 -10.58
CA HIS A 28 -8.80 9.72 -9.64
C HIS A 28 -9.33 8.74 -8.57
N VAL A 29 -8.57 7.67 -8.38
CA VAL A 29 -8.73 6.68 -7.31
C VAL A 29 -7.55 6.77 -6.35
N VAL A 30 -7.82 6.74 -5.05
CA VAL A 30 -6.79 6.61 -4.01
C VAL A 30 -6.80 5.18 -3.50
N GLU A 31 -5.70 4.45 -3.72
CA GLU A 31 -5.54 3.06 -3.31
C GLU A 31 -4.53 2.96 -2.17
N PHE A 32 -4.86 2.15 -1.15
CA PHE A 32 -3.96 1.88 -0.04
C PHE A 32 -2.96 0.80 -0.43
N LEU A 33 -1.66 1.10 -0.32
CA LEU A 33 -0.58 0.22 -0.76
C LEU A 33 0.26 -0.20 0.47
N PRO A 34 0.03 -1.40 1.03
CA PRO A 34 0.73 -1.89 2.21
C PRO A 34 2.19 -2.19 1.86
N TRP A 35 3.14 -1.48 2.46
CA TRP A 35 4.57 -1.69 2.27
C TRP A 35 4.99 -3.09 2.70
N ALA A 36 4.45 -3.61 3.80
CA ALA A 36 4.72 -4.98 4.24
C ALA A 36 4.35 -6.06 3.21
N TYR A 37 3.48 -5.75 2.24
CA TYR A 37 3.10 -6.70 1.17
C TYR A 37 3.98 -6.54 -0.07
N VAL A 38 4.69 -5.41 -0.19
CA VAL A 38 5.66 -5.18 -1.25
C VAL A 38 7.04 -5.65 -0.81
N GLU A 39 7.46 -5.35 0.40
CA GLU A 39 8.78 -5.70 0.93
C GLU A 39 8.66 -6.61 2.15
N TYR A 40 8.55 -7.91 1.89
CA TYR A 40 8.37 -8.92 2.95
C TYR A 40 9.63 -9.11 3.82
N ALA A 41 10.81 -8.85 3.25
CA ALA A 41 12.10 -8.92 3.92
C ALA A 41 13.03 -7.82 3.38
N PRO A 42 14.07 -7.41 4.12
CA PRO A 42 14.96 -6.31 3.70
C PRO A 42 15.51 -6.54 2.29
N GLY A 43 15.24 -5.60 1.38
CA GLY A 43 15.70 -5.65 -0.01
C GLY A 43 15.00 -6.68 -0.90
N GLN A 44 13.98 -7.38 -0.40
CA GLN A 44 13.19 -8.35 -1.18
C GLN A 44 11.83 -7.76 -1.53
N TYR A 45 11.69 -7.33 -2.79
CA TYR A 45 10.49 -6.66 -3.29
C TYR A 45 9.64 -7.57 -4.18
N ASN A 46 8.33 -7.53 -3.98
CA ASN A 46 7.32 -8.12 -4.84
C ASN A 46 6.29 -7.08 -5.26
N TRP A 47 6.45 -6.55 -6.47
CA TRP A 47 5.54 -5.55 -7.05
C TRP A 47 4.40 -6.16 -7.85
N HIS A 48 4.28 -7.50 -7.92
CA HIS A 48 3.33 -8.16 -8.81
C HIS A 48 1.88 -7.71 -8.62
N HIS A 49 1.43 -7.56 -7.37
CA HIS A 49 0.07 -7.15 -7.04
C HIS A 49 -0.22 -5.67 -7.39
N PRO A 50 0.57 -4.68 -6.90
CA PRO A 50 0.34 -3.27 -7.26
C PRO A 50 0.49 -3.00 -8.76
N ASP A 51 1.41 -3.67 -9.46
CA ASP A 51 1.57 -3.54 -10.91
C ASP A 51 0.29 -3.93 -11.67
N ARG A 52 -0.42 -4.95 -11.19
CA ARG A 52 -1.68 -5.40 -11.80
C ARG A 52 -2.79 -4.36 -11.62
N ILE A 53 -2.93 -3.79 -10.43
CA ILE A 53 -3.92 -2.72 -10.16
C ILE A 53 -3.64 -1.51 -11.07
N ILE A 54 -2.37 -1.10 -11.18
CA ILE A 54 -1.96 0.04 -12.03
C ILE A 54 -2.33 -0.21 -13.49
N ARG A 55 -1.99 -1.38 -14.05
CA ARG A 55 -2.36 -1.73 -15.43
C ARG A 55 -3.87 -1.65 -15.64
N HIS A 56 -4.67 -2.20 -14.72
CA HIS A 56 -6.13 -2.12 -14.85
C HIS A 56 -6.64 -0.67 -14.78
N ALA A 57 -6.09 0.18 -13.92
CA ALA A 57 -6.44 1.59 -13.85
C ALA A 57 -6.10 2.33 -15.16
N GLU A 58 -4.92 2.09 -15.72
CA GLU A 58 -4.50 2.63 -17.03
C GLU A 58 -5.45 2.21 -18.16
N HIS A 59 -5.81 0.91 -18.22
CA HIS A 59 -6.77 0.39 -19.20
C HIS A 59 -8.16 1.02 -19.09
N GLN A 60 -8.54 1.53 -17.92
CA GLN A 60 -9.84 2.17 -17.69
C GLN A 60 -9.79 3.70 -17.80
N GLY A 61 -8.61 4.29 -18.07
CA GLY A 61 -8.40 5.74 -18.11
C GLY A 61 -8.54 6.42 -16.75
N VAL A 62 -8.29 5.68 -15.66
CA VAL A 62 -8.39 6.17 -14.28
C VAL A 62 -6.99 6.38 -13.72
N HIS A 63 -6.76 7.54 -13.11
CA HIS A 63 -5.49 7.84 -12.46
C HIS A 63 -5.46 7.30 -11.03
N LEU A 64 -4.41 6.57 -10.67
CA LEU A 64 -4.22 6.03 -9.34
C LEU A 64 -3.27 6.90 -8.51
N ILE A 65 -3.69 7.26 -7.30
CA ILE A 65 -2.86 7.87 -6.27
C ILE A 65 -2.55 6.78 -5.25
N ALA A 66 -1.32 6.28 -5.27
CA ALA A 66 -0.87 5.26 -4.32
C ALA A 66 -0.61 5.89 -2.95
N ARG A 67 -1.33 5.43 -1.93
CA ARG A 67 -1.08 5.80 -0.53
C ARG A 67 -0.32 4.65 0.14
N MET A 68 0.99 4.81 0.23
CA MET A 68 1.83 3.85 0.94
C MET A 68 1.57 3.88 2.47
N GLY A 69 1.48 2.72 3.10
CA GLY A 69 1.37 2.58 4.55
C GLY A 69 1.63 1.14 5.01
N PHE A 70 1.31 0.80 6.26
CA PHE A 70 1.56 -0.54 6.84
C PHE A 70 3.03 -1.00 6.78
N VAL A 71 3.78 -0.60 7.82
CA VAL A 71 5.22 -0.86 7.94
C VAL A 71 5.50 -2.37 8.08
N PRO A 72 6.48 -2.92 7.35
CA PRO A 72 6.91 -4.30 7.50
C PRO A 72 7.40 -4.64 8.92
N GLY A 73 7.13 -5.86 9.37
CA GLY A 73 7.54 -6.31 10.70
C GLY A 73 9.05 -6.32 10.93
N TRP A 74 9.85 -6.50 9.87
CA TRP A 74 11.31 -6.50 9.96
C TRP A 74 11.93 -5.12 10.25
N LEU A 75 11.15 -4.04 10.15
CA LEU A 75 11.55 -2.68 10.56
C LEU A 75 11.19 -2.35 12.00
N VAL A 76 10.33 -3.16 12.63
CA VAL A 76 9.98 -2.96 14.02
C VAL A 76 11.20 -3.39 14.84
N PRO A 77 11.80 -2.49 15.64
CA PRO A 77 12.89 -2.87 16.52
C PRO A 77 12.44 -4.04 17.39
N ALA A 78 13.33 -5.03 17.59
CA ALA A 78 13.04 -6.11 18.51
C ALA A 78 12.68 -5.49 19.87
N ALA A 79 11.52 -5.86 20.41
CA ALA A 79 11.10 -5.43 21.74
C ALA A 79 12.18 -5.85 22.76
N GLY A 80 13.08 -4.93 23.10
CA GLY A 80 14.31 -5.23 23.83
C GLY A 80 15.43 -4.20 23.64
N GLU A 81 15.39 -3.36 22.62
CA GLU A 81 16.27 -2.19 22.55
C GLU A 81 15.71 -1.05 23.43
N ASP A 82 16.03 -1.12 24.72
CA ASP A 82 15.75 -0.11 25.75
C ASP A 82 16.21 1.29 25.28
N HIS A 83 15.29 2.07 24.73
CA HIS A 83 15.47 3.50 24.44
C HIS A 83 15.22 4.41 25.67
N ALA A 84 15.10 3.84 26.87
CA ALA A 84 14.75 4.56 28.07
C ALA A 84 15.80 4.42 29.19
N SER A 85 17.04 4.79 28.91
CA SER A 85 17.89 5.37 29.95
C SER A 85 18.11 6.84 29.61
N PRO A 86 17.52 7.80 30.36
CA PRO A 86 17.84 9.21 30.15
C PRO A 86 19.34 9.42 30.45
N PRO A 87 20.06 10.25 29.67
CA PRO A 87 21.48 10.51 29.94
C PRO A 87 21.61 11.20 31.30
N THR A 88 22.29 10.55 32.25
CA THR A 88 22.74 11.18 33.47
C THR A 88 23.91 12.09 33.13
N TRP A 89 23.64 13.39 32.97
CA TRP A 89 24.71 14.37 33.09
C TRP A 89 25.02 14.54 34.58
N SER A 90 26.27 14.30 34.97
CA SER A 90 26.79 14.71 36.29
C SER A 90 27.28 16.15 36.16
N VAL A 91 26.72 17.05 36.98
CA VAL A 91 27.34 18.36 37.31
C VAL A 91 28.28 18.19 38.48
#